data_AF-B5JSW1-F1
#
_entry.id   AF-B5JSW1-F1
#
_cell.length_a   1.000
_cell.length_b   1.000
_cell.length_c   1.000
_cell.angle_alpha   90.00
_cell.angle_beta   90.00
_cell.angle_gamma   90.00
#
_symmetry.space_group_name_H-M   'P 1'
#
loop_
_entity.id
_entity.type
_entity.pdbx_description
1 polymer ?
#
loop_
_entity_poly.entity_id
_entity_poly.type
_entity_poly.pdbx_seq_one_letter_code
_entity_poly.pdbx_strand_id
1 'polypeptide(L)' 'MEIQSLTISERTLLAETLWDSVIAENAEIDVTAPQREELDRRLAAFEIDQNSGSSWSAVKARILSK' A
#
# COMPACT_ATOMS: atom_id res chain seq x y z
N MET A 1 16.98 -21.82 -5.87
CA MET A 1 16.54 -21.28 -7.17
C MET A 1 17.24 -19.96 -7.35
N GLU A 2 18.14 -19.83 -8.33
CA GLU A 2 18.93 -18.62 -8.52
C GLU A 2 18.07 -17.54 -9.19
N ILE A 3 17.46 -16.65 -8.40
CA ILE A 3 16.61 -15.55 -8.89
C ILE A 3 17.37 -14.66 -9.90
N GLN A 4 18.71 -14.64 -9.79
CA GLN A 4 19.58 -13.86 -10.67
C GLN A 4 19.67 -14.42 -12.10
N SER A 5 19.37 -15.70 -12.32
CA SER A 5 19.38 -16.30 -13.66
C SER A 5 18.08 -16.09 -14.43
N LEU A 6 17.05 -15.52 -13.79
CA LEU A 6 15.77 -15.22 -14.43
C LEU A 6 15.89 -13.97 -15.31
N THR A 7 15.15 -13.93 -16.40
CA THR A 7 14.94 -12.73 -17.21
C THR A 7 14.16 -11.67 -16.41
N ILE A 8 14.11 -10.43 -16.92
CA ILE A 8 13.31 -9.36 -16.29
C ILE A 8 11.83 -9.79 -16.18
N SER A 9 11.26 -10.33 -17.25
CA SER A 9 9.86 -10.76 -17.28
C SER A 9 9.56 -11.87 -16.28
N GLU A 10 10.46 -12.85 -16.15
CA GLU A 10 10.32 -13.93 -15.17
C GLU A 10 10.44 -13.41 -13.73
N ARG A 11 11.33 -12.44 -13.48
CA ARG A 11 11.40 -11.80 -12.16
C ARG A 11 10.15 -10.97 -11.86
N THR A 12 9.57 -10.30 -12.86
CA THR A 12 8.31 -9.57 -12.69
C THR A 12 7.18 -10.53 -12.37
N LEU A 13 7.04 -11.62 -13.12
CA LEU A 13 6.02 -12.64 -12.87
C LEU A 13 6.20 -13.31 -11.50
N LEU A 14 7.44 -13.59 -11.10
CA LEU A 14 7.75 -14.13 -9.79
C LEU A 14 7.38 -13.14 -8.67
N ALA A 15 7.68 -11.85 -8.85
CA ALA A 15 7.33 -10.82 -7.87
C ALA A 15 5.81 -10.68 -7.72
N GLU A 16 5.05 -10.72 -8.83
CA GLU A 16 3.58 -10.73 -8.83
C GLU A 16 3.04 -11.99 -8.13
N THR A 17 3.54 -13.17 -8.49
CA THR A 17 3.13 -14.45 -7.88
C THR A 17 3.40 -14.48 -6.37
N LEU A 18 4.55 -13.96 -5.93
CA LEU A 18 4.90 -13.86 -4.50
C LEU A 18 4.03 -12.81 -3.78
N TRP A 19 3.64 -11.74 -4.47
CA TRP A 19 2.75 -10.74 -3.91
C TRP A 19 1.32 -11.30 -3.75
N ASP A 20 0.83 -12.02 -4.75
CA ASP A 20 -0.47 -12.69 -4.71
C ASP A 20 -0.52 -13.77 -3.62
N SER A 21 0.59 -14.47 -3.36
CA SER A 21 0.62 -15.46 -2.26
C SER A 21 0.46 -14.82 -0.88
N VAL A 22 0.96 -13.60 -0.67
CA VAL A 22 0.78 -12.86 0.59
C VAL A 22 -0.70 -12.48 0.79
N ILE A 23 -1.40 -12.12 -0.29
CA ILE A 23 -2.84 -11.83 -0.26
C ILE A 23 -3.63 -13.13 -0.02
N ALA A 24 -3.27 -14.22 -0.70
CA ALA A 24 -3.93 -15.51 -0.59
C ALA A 24 -3.79 -16.17 0.79
N GLU A 25 -2.71 -15.88 1.52
CA GLU A 25 -2.53 -16.30 2.91
C GLU A 25 -3.47 -15.55 3.88
N ASN A 26 -4.27 -14.60 3.39
CA ASN A 26 -5.35 -13.96 4.14
C ASN A 26 -4.87 -13.49 5.53
N ALA A 27 -3.71 -12.84 5.57
CA ALA A 27 -3.35 -12.02 6.71
C ALA A 27 -4.33 -10.84 6.72
N GLU A 28 -5.52 -11.06 7.30
CA GLU A 28 -6.42 -9.98 7.67
C GLU A 28 -5.56 -9.02 8.50
N ILE A 29 -5.22 -7.88 7.90
CA ILE A 29 -4.56 -6.82 8.63
C ILE A 29 -5.64 -6.29 9.55
N ASP A 30 -5.60 -6.77 10.79
CA ASP A 30 -6.63 -6.51 11.77
C ASP A 30 -6.67 -5.01 12.06
N VAL A 31 -7.70 -4.34 11.54
CA VAL A 31 -7.87 -2.90 11.71
C VAL A 31 -8.45 -2.69 13.11
N THR A 32 -7.58 -2.29 14.03
CA THR A 32 -7.98 -1.97 15.40
C THR A 32 -9.08 -0.91 15.42
N ALA A 33 -9.92 -0.91 16.47
CA ALA A 33 -11.02 0.06 16.59
C ALA A 33 -10.57 1.53 16.41
N PRO A 34 -9.44 2.00 16.99
CA PRO A 34 -8.96 3.36 16.77
C PRO A 34 -8.55 3.66 15.33
N GLN A 35 -8.00 2.67 14.61
CA GLN A 35 -7.67 2.83 13.19
C GLN A 35 -8.92 2.93 12.33
N ARG A 36 -9.96 2.14 12.63
CA ARG A 36 -11.25 2.18 11.94
C ARG A 36 -11.94 3.54 12.13
N GLU A 37 -11.97 4.04 13.37
CA GLU A 37 -12.52 5.37 13.68
C GLU A 37 -11.81 6.49 12.91
N GLU A 38 -10.47 6.42 12.79
CA GLU A 38 -9.71 7.40 12.02
C GLU A 38 -9.99 7.30 10.51
N LEU A 39 -10.17 6.09 9.98
CA LEU A 39 -10.55 5.89 8.58
C LEU A 39 -11.95 6.47 8.31
N ASP A 40 -12.93 6.19 9.16
CA ASP A 40 -14.29 6.71 9.04
C ASP A 40 -14.32 8.23 9.14
N ARG A 41 -13.55 8.82 10.07
CA ARG A 41 -13.40 10.27 10.22
C ARG A 41 -12.83 10.91 8.96
N ARG A 42 -11.80 10.30 8.35
CA ARG A 42 -11.19 10.81 7.11
C ARG A 42 -12.11 10.67 5.91
N LEU A 43 -12.86 9.57 5.83
CA LEU A 43 -13.82 9.36 4.76
C LEU A 43 -14.93 10.42 4.80
N ALA A 44 -15.52 10.66 5.97
CA ALA A 44 -16.52 11.71 6.15
C ALA A 44 -15.97 13.12 5.83
N ALA A 45 -14.72 13.41 6.22
CA ALA A 45 -14.09 14.69 5.88
C ALA A 45 -13.93 14.85 4.35
N PHE A 46 -13.47 13.79 3.68
CA PHE A 46 -13.31 13.78 2.23
C PHE A 46 -14.64 13.94 1.48
N GLU A 47 -15.72 13.32 1.96
CA GLU A 47 -17.05 13.50 1.35
C GLU A 47 -17.51 14.96 1.36
N ILE A 48 -17.13 15.73 2.40
CA ILE A 48 -17.48 17.13 2.57
C ILE A 48 -16.56 18.03 1.73
N ASP A 49 -15.24 17.87 1.85
CA ASP A 49 -14.28 18.82 1.30
C ASP A 49 -13.74 18.43 -0.09
N GLN A 50 -13.97 17.19 -0.53
CA GLN A 50 -13.42 16.58 -1.75
C GLN A 50 -11.91 16.75 -1.89
N ASN A 51 -11.22 16.95 -0.77
CA ASN A 51 -9.80 17.21 -0.74
C ASN A 51 -9.05 15.89 -0.78
N SER A 52 -8.49 15.58 -1.94
CA SER A 52 -7.70 14.36 -2.17
C SER A 52 -6.40 14.29 -1.35
N GLY A 53 -6.08 15.33 -0.57
CA GLY A 53 -4.88 15.40 0.24
C GLY A 53 -3.61 15.52 -0.61
N SER A 54 -2.46 15.22 0.00
CA SER A 54 -1.17 15.25 -0.68
C SER A 54 -0.89 13.90 -1.36
N SER A 55 -0.40 13.93 -2.60
CA SER A 55 0.08 12.74 -3.28
C SER A 55 1.23 12.07 -2.50
N TRP A 56 1.39 10.76 -2.69
CA TRP A 56 2.49 10.02 -2.07
C TRP A 56 3.86 10.62 -2.42
N SER A 57 4.07 11.10 -3.64
CA SER A 57 5.32 11.77 -4.03
C SER A 57 5.59 13.02 -3.20
N ALA A 58 4.58 13.86 -2.94
CA ALA A 58 4.70 15.06 -2.12
C ALA A 58 4.94 14.73 -0.64
N VAL A 59 4.29 13.70 -0.11
CA VAL A 59 4.51 13.22 1.26
C VAL A 59 5.92 12.66 1.41
N LYS A 60 6.35 11.80 0.48
CA LYS A 60 7.68 11.19 0.47
C LYS A 60 8.78 12.26 0.38
N ALA A 61 8.61 13.27 -0.49
CA ALA A 61 9.55 14.38 -0.57
C ALA A 61 9.70 15.11 0.78
N ARG A 62 8.60 15.34 1.49
CA ARG A 62 8.60 15.99 2.82
C ARG A 62 9.27 15.16 3.91
N ILE A 63 9.12 13.83 3.85
CA ILE A 63 9.77 12.90 4.79
C ILE A 63 11.28 12.84 4.53
N LEU A 64 11.68 12.82 3.25
CA LEU A 64 13.08 12.70 2.83
C LEU A 64 13.84 14.04 2.82
N SER A 65 13.14 15.17 2.88
CA SER A 65 13.76 16.50 3.00
C SER A 65 14.16 16.86 4.45
N LYS A 66 14.19 15.87 5.35
CA LYS A 66 14.66 15.99 6.72
C LYS A 66 16.03 15.37 6.90
#